data_AF-A0A1J1ITA9-F1
#
_entry.id   AF-A0A1J1ITA9-F1
#
_cell.length_a   1.000
_cell.length_b   1.000
_cell.length_c   1.000
_cell.angle_alpha   90.00
_cell.angle_beta   90.00
_cell.angle_gamma   90.00
#
_symmetry.space_group_name_H-M   'P 1'
#
loop_
_entity.id
_entity.type
_entity.pdbx_description
1 polymer ?
#
loop_
_entity_poly.entity_id
_entity_poly.type
_entity_poly.pdbx_seq_one_letter_code
_entity_poly.pdbx_strand_id
1 'polypeptide(L)'
;MWCSEVKNKFLLTPQTTIIKNIVYEIIRECDKRNFVCEKKFVVFLVHLIALQFKDEFDCNEKLDRKSIEELISICLNHIIDLNETPMNITLKMQVFFIENSKSYEETINEYHENLSKKTNMLVKEIIESPAKDKDELLLMKKRLLST
;
A
#
# COMPACT_ATOMS: atom_id res chain seq x y z
N MET A 1 11.00 1.34 -1.36
CA MET A 1 10.83 -0.08 -0.98
C MET A 1 9.64 -0.31 -0.05
N TRP A 2 9.67 0.17 1.20
CA TRP A 2 8.71 -0.24 2.24
C TRP A 2 7.20 -0.09 1.89
N CYS A 3 6.75 1.03 1.32
CA CYS A 3 5.31 1.20 1.03
C CYS A 3 4.80 0.39 -0.18
N SER A 4 5.57 0.31 -1.28
CA SER A 4 5.16 -0.44 -2.47
C SER A 4 5.14 -1.95 -2.21
N GLU A 5 6.16 -2.46 -1.50
CA GLU A 5 6.22 -3.87 -1.11
C GLU A 5 5.12 -4.23 -0.12
N VAL A 6 4.83 -3.38 0.88
CA VAL A 6 3.74 -3.65 1.82
C VAL A 6 2.37 -3.60 1.14
N LYS A 7 2.12 -2.63 0.24
CA LYS A 7 0.90 -2.58 -0.59
C LYS A 7 0.72 -3.87 -1.40
N ASN A 8 1.76 -4.30 -2.10
CA ASN A 8 1.71 -5.51 -2.92
C ASN A 8 1.59 -6.79 -2.10
N LYS A 9 2.32 -6.87 -0.97
CA LYS A 9 2.40 -8.05 -0.11
C LYS A 9 1.14 -8.27 0.73
N PHE A 10 0.47 -7.20 1.17
CA PHE A 10 -0.65 -7.28 2.12
C PHE A 10 -2.01 -6.89 1.56
N LEU A 11 -2.12 -6.02 0.54
CA LEU A 11 -3.42 -5.51 0.07
C LEU A 11 -3.81 -5.97 -1.34
N LEU A 12 -2.85 -6.26 -2.22
CA LEU A 12 -3.14 -6.38 -3.66
C LEU A 12 -3.09 -7.79 -4.23
N THR A 13 -2.48 -8.76 -3.55
CA THR A 13 -2.49 -10.15 -4.04
C THR A 13 -2.57 -11.15 -2.90
N PRO A 14 -3.62 -12.00 -2.87
CA PRO A 14 -3.52 -13.27 -2.19
C PRO A 14 -2.44 -14.08 -2.89
N GLN A 15 -1.28 -14.21 -2.24
CA GLN A 15 -0.07 -14.76 -2.87
C GLN A 15 -0.21 -16.26 -3.19
N THR A 16 -1.16 -16.94 -2.54
CA THR A 16 -1.44 -18.36 -2.74
C THR A 16 -2.93 -18.62 -2.99
N THR A 17 -3.25 -19.67 -3.75
CA THR A 17 -4.63 -20.12 -4.02
C THR A 17 -5.40 -20.39 -2.71
N ILE A 18 -4.70 -20.82 -1.67
CA ILE A 18 -5.27 -21.10 -0.34
C ILE A 18 -5.77 -19.80 0.32
N ILE A 19 -4.96 -18.73 0.34
CA ILE A 19 -5.37 -17.43 0.90
C ILE A 19 -6.58 -16.87 0.14
N LYS A 20 -6.64 -17.03 -1.20
CA LYS A 20 -7.81 -16.63 -1.99
C LYS A 20 -9.08 -17.31 -1.47
N ASN A 21 -9.01 -18.63 -1.31
CA ASN A 21 -10.16 -19.43 -0.88
C ASN A 21 -10.60 -19.05 0.52
N ILE A 22 -9.66 -18.86 1.45
CA ILE A 22 -9.94 -18.42 2.82
C ILE A 22 -10.64 -17.05 2.83
N VAL A 23 -10.14 -16.08 2.06
CA VAL A 23 -10.76 -14.75 1.97
C VAL A 23 -12.19 -14.84 1.45
N TYR A 24 -12.44 -15.64 0.40
CA TYR A 24 -13.80 -15.85 -0.11
C TYR A 24 -14.72 -16.53 0.91
N GLU A 25 -14.21 -17.52 1.64
CA GLU A 25 -14.96 -18.21 2.68
C GLU A 25 -15.38 -17.24 3.79
N ILE A 26 -14.46 -16.41 4.27
CA ILE A 26 -14.74 -15.41 5.32
C ILE A 26 -15.79 -14.42 4.85
N ILE A 27 -15.66 -13.87 3.64
CA ILE A 27 -16.65 -12.92 3.08
C ILE A 27 -18.03 -13.59 3.02
N ARG A 28 -18.10 -14.83 2.52
CA ARG A 28 -19.35 -15.58 2.45
C ARG A 28 -19.97 -15.81 3.84
N GLU A 29 -19.15 -16.10 4.85
CA GLU A 29 -19.64 -16.26 6.23
C GLU A 29 -20.08 -14.93 6.85
N CYS A 30 -19.44 -13.80 6.53
CA CYS A 30 -19.91 -12.47 6.90
C CYS A 30 -21.28 -12.17 6.26
N ASP A 31 -21.44 -12.45 4.96
CA ASP A 31 -22.70 -12.23 4.23
C ASP A 31 -23.84 -13.06 4.82
N LYS A 32 -23.60 -14.34 5.15
CA LYS A 32 -24.57 -15.21 5.83
C LYS A 32 -25.04 -14.66 7.17
N ARG A 33 -24.20 -13.90 7.86
CA ARG A 33 -24.48 -13.26 9.15
C ARG A 33 -25.01 -11.83 9.00
N ASN A 34 -25.35 -11.39 7.77
CA ASN A 34 -25.77 -10.03 7.43
C ASN A 34 -24.76 -8.95 7.86
N PHE A 35 -23.47 -9.29 7.87
CA PHE A 35 -22.41 -8.36 8.22
C PHE A 35 -21.65 -7.89 6.98
N VAL A 36 -21.64 -6.59 6.72
CA VAL A 36 -20.91 -6.00 5.58
C VAL A 36 -19.46 -5.75 5.98
N CYS A 37 -18.52 -6.40 5.29
CA CYS A 37 -17.09 -6.23 5.53
C CYS A 37 -16.35 -5.70 4.30
N GLU A 38 -15.31 -4.90 4.53
CA GLU A 38 -14.46 -4.41 3.45
C GLU A 38 -13.46 -5.49 3.04
N LYS A 39 -13.49 -5.91 1.77
CA LYS A 39 -12.61 -6.97 1.24
C LYS A 39 -11.12 -6.73 1.55
N LYS A 40 -10.65 -5.48 1.45
CA LYS A 40 -9.26 -5.14 1.75
C LYS A 40 -8.89 -5.40 3.20
N PHE A 41 -9.79 -5.09 4.12
CA PHE A 41 -9.62 -5.37 5.53
C PHE A 41 -9.57 -6.87 5.81
N VAL A 42 -10.42 -7.67 5.14
CA VAL A 42 -10.38 -9.14 5.23
C VAL A 42 -9.03 -9.68 4.73
N VAL A 43 -8.57 -9.22 3.56
CA VAL A 43 -7.27 -9.64 3.01
C VAL A 43 -6.14 -9.28 3.98
N PHE A 44 -6.17 -8.07 4.55
CA PHE A 44 -5.18 -7.64 5.53
C PHE A 44 -5.18 -8.51 6.80
N LEU A 45 -6.36 -8.78 7.37
CA LEU A 45 -6.50 -9.64 8.55
C LEU A 45 -6.00 -11.06 8.30
N VAL A 46 -6.38 -11.66 7.16
CA VAL A 46 -5.92 -13.01 6.81
C VAL A 46 -4.40 -13.07 6.71
N HIS A 47 -3.75 -12.08 6.08
CA HIS A 47 -2.30 -12.04 6.04
C HIS A 47 -1.68 -11.82 7.42
N LEU A 48 -2.23 -10.90 8.22
CA LEU A 48 -1.73 -10.60 9.56
C LEU A 48 -1.81 -11.82 10.48
N ILE A 49 -2.93 -12.53 10.46
CA ILE A 49 -3.17 -13.72 11.28
C ILE A 49 -2.33 -14.89 10.75
N ALA A 50 -2.25 -15.09 9.43
CA ALA A 50 -1.38 -16.12 8.84
C ALA A 50 0.10 -15.96 9.22
N LEU A 51 0.57 -14.74 9.51
CA LEU A 51 1.93 -14.53 10.03
C LEU A 51 2.14 -15.18 11.41
N GLN A 52 1.09 -15.32 12.22
CA GLN A 52 1.17 -15.96 13.54
C GLN A 52 1.29 -17.49 13.44
N PHE A 53 0.82 -18.06 12.33
CA PHE A 53 0.91 -19.48 12.04
C PHE A 53 2.19 -19.85 11.28
N LYS A 54 3.17 -18.94 11.15
CA LYS A 54 4.35 -19.10 10.27
C LYS A 54 5.10 -20.43 10.42
N ASP A 55 5.21 -20.97 11.63
CA ASP A 55 5.88 -22.26 11.86
C ASP A 55 5.11 -23.44 11.21
N GLU A 56 3.80 -23.31 11.00
CA GLU A 56 2.95 -24.27 10.27
C GLU A 56 2.87 -23.97 8.76
N PHE A 57 3.30 -22.78 8.32
CA PHE A 57 3.27 -22.35 6.90
C PHE A 57 4.63 -22.49 6.17
N ASP A 58 5.77 -22.56 6.89
CA ASP A 58 7.12 -22.71 6.31
C ASP A 58 7.47 -24.17 5.97
N CYS A 59 6.77 -25.13 6.57
CA CYS A 59 6.83 -26.52 6.15
C CYS A 59 5.96 -26.68 4.90
N ASN A 60 6.53 -27.11 3.77
CA ASN A 60 5.80 -27.48 2.55
C ASN A 60 4.75 -28.60 2.74
N GLU A 61 4.44 -28.98 3.98
CA GLU A 61 3.32 -29.84 4.33
C GLU A 61 2.04 -28.99 4.37
N LYS A 62 1.08 -29.43 3.57
CA LYS A 62 -0.29 -28.93 3.49
C LYS A 62 -0.77 -28.41 4.84
N LEU A 63 -1.05 -27.11 4.89
CA LEU A 63 -1.72 -26.44 5.99
C LEU A 63 -2.83 -27.32 6.57
N ASP A 64 -2.73 -27.69 7.85
CA ASP A 64 -3.71 -28.57 8.48
C ASP A 64 -5.10 -27.92 8.39
N ARG A 65 -6.11 -28.74 8.08
CA ARG A 65 -7.49 -28.26 7.95
C ARG A 65 -7.95 -27.58 9.23
N LYS A 66 -7.48 -28.06 10.38
CA LYS A 66 -7.76 -27.46 11.68
C LYS A 66 -7.20 -26.04 11.80
N SER A 67 -5.95 -25.81 11.39
CA SER A 67 -5.34 -24.47 11.38
C SER A 67 -6.05 -23.51 10.43
N ILE A 68 -6.56 -24.00 9.29
CA ILE A 68 -7.40 -23.20 8.38
C ILE A 68 -8.70 -22.78 9.06
N GLU A 69 -9.40 -23.72 9.69
CA GLU A 69 -10.66 -23.46 10.38
C GLU A 69 -10.46 -22.50 11.56
N GLU A 70 -9.37 -22.65 12.31
CA GLU A 70 -8.98 -21.74 13.39
C GLU A 70 -8.69 -20.32 12.86
N LEU A 71 -7.92 -20.19 11.79
CA LEU A 71 -7.63 -18.91 11.16
C LEU A 71 -8.93 -18.20 10.70
N ILE A 72 -9.86 -18.94 10.08
CA ILE A 72 -11.16 -18.40 9.65
C ILE A 72 -11.95 -17.91 10.88
N SER A 73 -11.99 -18.71 11.94
CA SER A 73 -12.69 -18.37 13.18
C SER A 73 -12.14 -17.08 13.81
N ILE A 74 -10.82 -16.96 13.93
CA ILE A 74 -10.16 -15.75 14.45
C ILE A 74 -10.49 -14.54 13.57
N CYS A 75 -10.39 -14.68 12.24
CA CYS A 75 -10.75 -13.61 11.31
C CYS A 75 -12.22 -13.16 11.49
N LEU A 76 -13.16 -14.10 11.60
CA LEU A 76 -14.58 -13.78 11.78
C LEU A 76 -14.85 -13.09 13.11
N ASN A 77 -14.21 -13.51 14.20
CA ASN A 77 -14.30 -12.85 15.50
C ASN A 77 -13.76 -11.41 15.41
N HIS A 78 -12.66 -11.19 14.69
CA HIS A 78 -12.15 -9.84 14.43
C HIS A 78 -13.12 -8.98 13.61
N ILE A 79 -13.76 -9.56 12.60
CA ILE A 79 -14.61 -8.80 11.68
C ILE A 79 -15.96 -8.47 12.32
N ILE A 80 -16.54 -9.40 13.08
CA ILE A 80 -17.92 -9.30 13.57
C ILE A 80 -17.93 -8.84 15.03
N ASP A 81 -17.35 -9.63 15.92
CA ASP A 81 -17.50 -9.44 17.36
C ASP A 81 -16.62 -8.32 17.90
N LEU A 82 -15.40 -8.19 17.36
CA LEU A 82 -14.43 -7.19 17.78
C LEU A 82 -14.46 -5.93 16.89
N ASN A 83 -15.42 -5.79 15.98
CA ASN A 83 -15.44 -4.77 14.92
C ASN A 83 -15.23 -3.34 15.41
N GLU A 84 -15.80 -3.02 16.58
CA GLU A 84 -15.80 -1.68 17.21
C GLU A 84 -14.74 -1.52 18.30
N THR A 85 -13.90 -2.53 18.51
CA THR A 85 -12.83 -2.44 19.50
C THR A 85 -11.72 -1.49 19.04
N PRO A 86 -11.03 -0.81 19.98
CA PRO A 86 -9.90 0.08 19.65
C PRO A 86 -8.80 -0.60 18.81
N MET A 87 -8.59 -1.90 19.04
CA MET A 87 -7.66 -2.71 18.25
C MET A 87 -8.08 -2.77 16.78
N ASN A 88 -9.32 -3.14 16.47
CA ASN A 88 -9.77 -3.23 15.08
C ASN A 88 -9.91 -1.87 14.40
N ILE A 89 -10.25 -0.82 15.15
CA ILE A 89 -10.20 0.55 14.63
C ILE A 89 -8.76 0.87 14.19
N THR A 90 -7.76 0.50 14.99
CA THR A 90 -6.35 0.69 14.64
C THR A 90 -5.93 -0.13 13.41
N LEU A 91 -6.38 -1.38 13.31
CA LEU A 91 -6.09 -2.22 12.13
C LEU A 91 -6.73 -1.65 10.85
N LYS A 92 -7.97 -1.16 10.91
CA LYS A 92 -8.60 -0.47 9.78
C LYS A 92 -7.85 0.81 9.40
N MET A 93 -7.38 1.56 10.40
CA MET A 93 -6.56 2.74 10.18
C MET A 93 -5.26 2.39 9.46
N GLN A 94 -4.61 1.28 9.81
CA GLN A 94 -3.43 0.79 9.10
C GLN A 94 -3.74 0.47 7.64
N VAL A 95 -4.85 -0.22 7.36
CA VAL A 95 -5.29 -0.50 5.98
C VAL A 95 -5.51 0.80 5.20
N PHE A 96 -6.19 1.77 5.80
CA PHE A 96 -6.40 3.08 5.20
C PHE A 96 -5.07 3.77 4.84
N PHE A 97 -4.10 3.81 5.75
CA PHE A 97 -2.80 4.41 5.48
C PHE A 97 -2.02 3.65 4.42
N ILE A 98 -2.03 2.31 4.45
CA ILE A 98 -1.33 1.50 3.44
C ILE A 98 -1.94 1.79 2.06
N GLU A 99 -3.25 1.95 1.94
CA GLU A 99 -3.88 2.27 0.65
C GLU A 99 -3.57 3.68 0.16
N ASN A 100 -3.72 4.67 1.05
CA ASN A 100 -3.74 6.08 0.66
C ASN A 100 -2.37 6.77 0.72
N SER A 101 -1.35 6.14 1.31
CA SER A 101 -0.01 6.71 1.36
C SER A 101 0.70 6.50 0.03
N LYS A 102 1.35 7.55 -0.50
CA LYS A 102 2.25 7.42 -1.64
C LYS A 102 3.46 6.59 -1.23
N SER A 103 3.95 5.75 -2.15
CA SER A 103 5.21 5.09 -1.92
C SER A 103 6.37 6.08 -1.99
N TYR A 104 7.48 5.72 -1.34
CA TYR A 104 8.71 6.52 -1.43
C TYR A 104 9.18 6.68 -2.89
N GLU A 105 8.98 5.64 -3.71
CA GLU A 105 9.34 5.65 -5.12
C GLU A 105 8.41 6.52 -5.96
N GLU A 106 7.09 6.45 -5.73
CA GLU A 106 6.12 7.37 -6.32
C GLU A 106 6.46 8.83 -5.98
N THR A 107 6.82 9.08 -4.73
CA THR A 107 7.23 10.40 -4.26
C THR A 107 8.49 10.89 -4.96
N ILE A 108 9.53 10.04 -5.05
CA ILE A 108 10.77 10.35 -5.77
C ILE A 108 10.51 10.63 -7.25
N ASN A 109 9.70 9.80 -7.91
CA ASN A 109 9.39 9.96 -9.32
C ASN A 109 8.65 11.27 -9.58
N GLU A 110 7.69 11.63 -8.73
CA GLU A 110 7.00 12.92 -8.79
C GLU A 110 7.97 14.10 -8.62
N TYR A 111 8.92 14.01 -7.67
CA TYR A 111 9.96 15.02 -7.53
C TYR A 111 10.85 15.12 -8.78
N HIS A 112 11.29 13.99 -9.33
CA HIS A 112 12.10 13.97 -10.56
C HIS A 112 11.34 14.53 -11.77
N GLU A 113 10.07 14.18 -11.94
CA GLU A 113 9.25 14.74 -13.02
C GLU A 113 9.08 16.25 -12.88
N ASN A 114 8.83 16.74 -11.66
CA ASN A 114 8.68 18.16 -11.40
C ASN A 114 9.99 18.93 -11.64
N LEU A 115 11.13 18.37 -11.21
CA LEU A 115 12.45 18.90 -11.51
C LEU A 115 12.70 18.94 -13.02
N SER A 116 12.48 17.83 -13.72
CA SER A 116 12.63 17.73 -15.17
C SER A 116 11.76 18.74 -15.92
N LYS A 117 10.49 18.91 -15.53
CA LYS A 117 9.60 19.92 -16.10
C LYS A 117 10.17 21.34 -15.93
N LYS A 118 10.60 21.70 -14.71
CA LYS A 118 11.21 23.02 -14.44
C LYS A 118 12.48 23.23 -15.24
N THR A 119 13.36 22.23 -15.28
CA THR A 119 14.61 22.30 -16.06
C THR A 119 14.32 22.44 -17.56
N ASN A 120 13.37 21.69 -18.10
CA ASN A 120 13.00 21.76 -19.51
C ASN A 120 12.39 23.12 -19.90
N MET A 121 11.58 23.72 -19.02
CA MET A 121 11.06 25.08 -19.23
C MET A 121 12.21 26.09 -19.35
N LEU A 122 13.20 26.00 -18.45
CA LEU A 122 14.37 26.88 -18.46
C LEU A 122 15.27 26.63 -19.68
N VAL A 123 15.50 25.37 -20.06
CA VAL A 123 16.28 25.03 -21.26
C VAL A 123 15.63 25.62 -22.51
N LYS A 124 14.31 25.51 -22.65
CA LYS A 124 13.58 26.17 -23.74
C LYS A 124 13.75 27.68 -23.70
N GLU A 125 13.57 28.31 -22.54
CA GLU A 125 13.77 29.75 -22.37
C GLU A 125 15.19 30.20 -22.77
N ILE A 126 16.22 29.41 -22.45
CA ILE A 126 17.60 29.70 -22.84
C ILE A 126 17.80 29.57 -24.35
N ILE A 127 17.27 28.50 -24.97
CA ILE A 127 17.42 28.24 -26.41
C ILE A 127 16.63 29.24 -27.25
N GLU A 128 15.43 29.62 -26.79
CA GLU A 128 14.53 30.55 -27.48
C GLU A 128 14.90 32.02 -27.22
N SER A 129 15.82 32.28 -26.28
CA SER A 129 16.33 33.62 -26.02
C SER A 129 17.26 34.08 -27.14
N PRO A 130 17.08 35.30 -27.70
CA PRO A 130 18.09 35.91 -28.55
C PRO A 130 19.40 36.11 -27.77
N ALA A 131 20.52 36.30 -28.48
CA ALA A 131 21.85 36.46 -27.88
C ALA A 131 21.83 37.52 -26.75
N LYS A 132 21.89 37.04 -25.50
CA LYS A 132 21.84 37.87 -24.29
C LYS A 132 23.22 38.41 -23.96
N ASP A 133 23.26 39.68 -23.56
CA ASP A 133 24.47 40.29 -23.01
C ASP A 133 24.84 39.64 -21.65
N LYS A 134 26.11 39.72 -21.28
CA LYS A 134 26.72 38.98 -20.17
C LYS A 134 26.03 39.23 -18.82
N ASP A 135 25.45 40.41 -18.64
CA ASP A 135 24.75 40.81 -17.41
C ASP A 135 23.38 40.14 -17.25
N GLU A 136 22.66 39.87 -18.34
CA GLU A 136 21.37 39.16 -18.28
C GLU A 136 21.55 37.68 -17.92
N LEU A 137 22.63 37.06 -18.38
CA LEU A 137 23.02 35.69 -18.05
C LEU A 137 23.37 35.54 -16.56
N LEU A 138 24.04 36.52 -15.97
CA LEU A 138 24.36 36.55 -14.54
C LEU A 138 23.11 36.70 -13.67
N LEU A 139 22.12 37.49 -14.11
CA LEU A 139 20.86 37.68 -13.40
C LEU A 139 20.02 36.40 -13.39
N MET A 140 19.97 35.68 -14.51
CA MET A 140 19.33 34.35 -14.60
C MET A 140 20.01 33.35 -13.67
N LYS A 141 21.35 33.28 -13.66
CA LYS A 141 22.09 32.39 -12.75
C LYS A 141 21.80 32.68 -11.28
N LYS A 142 21.60 33.96 -10.91
CA LYS A 142 21.30 34.35 -9.54
C LYS A 142 19.90 33.91 -9.09
N ARG A 143 18.90 33.94 -10.00
CA ARG A 143 17.57 33.37 -9.75
C ARG A 143 17.61 31.85 -9.54
N LEU A 144 18.51 31.15 -10.23
CA LEU A 144 18.70 29.70 -10.05
C LEU A 144 19.20 29.33 -8.64
N LEU A 145 19.99 30.21 -8.00
CA LEU A 145 20.60 29.95 -6.69
C LEU A 145 19.75 30.45 -5.51
N SER A 146 18.68 31.21 -5.77
CA SER A 146 17.83 31.80 -4.73
C SER A 146 16.50 31.06 -4.52
N THR A 147 16.28 29.92 -5.18
CA THR A 147 15.05 29.12 -5.10
C THR A 147 15.37 27.73 -4.61
#